data_AF-A0A1U7NZB0-F1
#
_entry.id   AF-A0A1U7NZB0-F1
#
_cell.length_a   1.000
_cell.length_b   1.000
_cell.length_c   1.000
_cell.angle_alpha   90.00
_cell.angle_beta   90.00
_cell.angle_gamma   90.00
#
_symmetry.space_group_name_H-M   'P 1'
#
loop_
_entity.id
_entity.type
_entity.pdbx_description
1 polymer ?
#
loop_
_entity_poly.entity_id
_entity_poly.type
_entity_poly.pdbx_seq_one_letter_code
_entity_poly.pdbx_strand_id
1 'polypeptide(L)'
;MPDQRFQSSWPMTDPAAALSAFLAALPDAPQLLLGLGEPTHGVEMFPLWRNRIFQTLVETQGFRSIAIESDIIAGLRVDAHLASGQGSLDEVMTGSFSHGFGRVQANRELVVWMRQFNAGRNELDRIRFYGFDPPIENMWAASPRQSLLALHTFLARYFSHLPVDRATLEQLCGDDAHWTNQAAALDPSQSVGATPDAWHLRALADDLLGFLETQRPGLGAQPDLWEAQLHARTAQGLLRYHANLAAPSPDRISQMLALRAVMMTDNLSAIAEREVERGPTLVFAHNSHLERGISQIRMDTMNADWWPAGAQLLGRNTPYAVIAMTSGEGAALLLPDADEGQSRNGAYLYATPGRLERDGVLIVPELAESIKGL
;
A
#
# COMPACT_ATOMS: atom_id res chain seq x y z
N MET A 1 35.43 -4.60 28.44
CA MET A 1 34.67 -4.21 27.24
C MET A 1 33.55 -3.30 27.71
N PRO A 2 33.32 -2.13 27.10
CA PRO A 2 32.22 -1.28 27.51
C PRO A 2 30.90 -1.98 27.16
N ASP A 3 30.07 -2.07 28.18
CA ASP A 3 28.69 -2.52 28.20
C ASP A 3 27.89 -1.91 27.03
N GLN A 4 27.64 -2.67 25.96
CA GLN A 4 26.75 -2.29 24.86
C GLN A 4 25.30 -2.35 25.36
N ARG A 5 24.91 -1.37 26.17
CA ARG A 5 23.50 -1.12 26.45
C ARG A 5 22.83 -0.76 25.12
N PHE A 6 21.87 -1.58 24.70
CA PHE A 6 21.00 -1.28 23.57
C PHE A 6 20.38 0.10 23.79
N GLN A 7 20.64 1.02 22.89
CA GLN A 7 20.01 2.34 22.91
C GLN A 7 18.55 2.16 22.49
N SER A 8 17.60 2.42 23.39
CA SER A 8 16.16 2.21 23.18
C SER A 8 15.41 3.43 22.60
N SER A 9 16.12 4.55 22.39
CA SER A 9 15.57 5.75 21.75
C SER A 9 16.61 6.53 20.93
N TRP A 10 16.17 7.11 19.82
CA TRP A 10 17.01 7.91 18.92
C TRP A 10 16.37 9.27 18.65
N PRO A 11 17.06 10.38 18.97
CA PRO A 11 16.61 11.72 18.59
C PRO A 11 16.56 11.86 17.06
N MET A 12 15.47 12.41 16.53
CA MET A 12 15.30 12.72 15.10
C MET A 12 15.79 14.12 14.73
N THR A 13 16.58 14.77 15.61
CA THR A 13 17.39 15.94 15.26
C THR A 13 18.36 15.61 14.12
N ASP A 14 18.84 14.36 14.08
CA ASP A 14 19.54 13.75 12.95
C ASP A 14 18.84 12.44 12.52
N PRO A 15 17.85 12.52 11.61
CA PRO A 15 17.12 11.35 11.13
C PRO A 15 18.02 10.25 10.55
N ALA A 16 19.18 10.61 9.98
CA ALA A 16 20.06 9.64 9.34
C ALA A 16 20.66 8.66 10.36
N ALA A 17 21.19 9.18 11.46
CA ALA A 17 21.76 8.36 12.53
C ALA A 17 20.69 7.45 13.17
N ALA A 18 19.51 8.00 13.46
CA ALA A 18 18.40 7.26 14.05
C ALA A 18 17.91 6.11 13.16
N LEU A 19 17.65 6.40 11.88
CA LEU A 19 17.18 5.41 10.91
C LEU A 19 18.25 4.35 10.64
N SER A 20 19.53 4.73 10.54
CA SER A 20 20.64 3.78 10.37
C SER A 20 20.71 2.79 11.53
N ALA A 21 20.62 3.28 12.77
CA ALA A 21 20.69 2.43 13.95
C ALA A 21 19.49 1.49 14.06
N PHE A 22 18.28 1.98 13.74
CA PHE A 22 17.08 1.16 13.69
C PHE A 22 17.19 0.05 12.64
N LEU A 23 17.56 0.39 11.40
CA LEU A 23 17.69 -0.58 10.32
C LEU A 23 18.79 -1.60 10.57
N ALA A 24 19.91 -1.21 11.19
CA ALA A 24 20.99 -2.12 11.56
C ALA A 24 20.58 -3.17 12.61
N ALA A 25 19.49 -2.94 13.34
CA ALA A 25 18.93 -3.92 14.28
C ALA A 25 17.98 -4.94 13.61
N LEU A 26 17.55 -4.68 12.36
CA LEU A 26 16.70 -5.58 11.60
C LEU A 26 17.53 -6.65 10.89
N PRO A 27 16.95 -7.82 10.60
CA PRO A 27 17.56 -8.79 9.68
C PRO A 27 17.81 -8.15 8.31
N ASP A 28 18.98 -8.44 7.73
CA ASP A 28 19.30 -7.99 6.37
C ASP A 28 18.31 -8.59 5.35
N ALA A 29 17.55 -7.71 4.70
CA ALA A 29 16.49 -8.08 3.78
C ALA A 29 16.38 -7.04 2.66
N PRO A 30 16.88 -7.31 1.44
CA PRO A 30 16.84 -6.35 0.33
C PRO A 30 15.40 -5.99 -0.10
N GLN A 31 14.46 -6.91 0.14
CA GLN A 31 13.01 -6.74 -0.12
C GLN A 31 12.25 -6.15 1.09
N LEU A 32 12.93 -5.53 2.04
CA LEU A 32 12.30 -4.97 3.25
C LEU A 32 11.25 -3.92 2.87
N LEU A 33 10.04 -4.13 3.39
CA LEU A 33 9.00 -3.13 3.46
C LEU A 33 9.10 -2.41 4.80
N LEU A 34 9.46 -1.12 4.78
CA LEU A 34 9.46 -0.28 5.99
C LEU A 34 8.16 0.53 6.02
N GLY A 35 7.21 0.12 6.85
CA GLY A 35 6.02 0.90 7.16
C GLY A 35 6.36 2.17 7.93
N LEU A 36 5.82 3.30 7.50
CA LEU A 36 5.78 4.58 8.21
C LEU A 36 4.32 5.01 8.32
N GLY A 37 3.76 4.84 9.51
CA GLY A 37 2.35 5.08 9.76
C GLY A 37 2.05 6.50 10.22
N GLU A 38 0.90 7.04 9.83
CA GLU A 38 0.35 8.28 10.40
C GLU A 38 -0.91 8.02 11.24
N PRO A 39 -1.13 8.76 12.34
CA PRO A 39 -2.26 8.52 13.23
C PRO A 39 -3.58 9.09 12.72
N THR A 40 -3.53 9.99 11.74
CA THR A 40 -4.69 10.58 11.07
C THR A 40 -4.27 11.22 9.76
N HIS A 41 -5.15 11.15 8.76
CA HIS A 41 -4.95 11.87 7.50
C HIS A 41 -5.26 13.37 7.64
N GLY A 42 -4.74 14.17 6.70
CA GLY A 42 -5.07 15.59 6.58
C GLY A 42 -4.27 16.53 7.48
N VAL A 43 -3.37 16.01 8.30
CA VAL A 43 -2.39 16.81 9.04
C VAL A 43 -1.09 16.88 8.23
N GLU A 44 -0.82 18.04 7.63
CA GLU A 44 0.29 18.26 6.68
C GLU A 44 1.67 17.81 7.20
N MET A 45 1.89 17.88 8.52
CA MET A 45 3.16 17.51 9.14
C MET A 45 3.55 16.04 8.92
N PHE A 46 2.60 15.11 8.87
CA PHE A 46 2.92 13.68 8.71
C PHE A 46 3.45 13.37 7.30
N PRO A 47 2.79 13.79 6.20
CA PRO A 47 3.37 13.78 4.87
C PRO A 47 4.74 14.47 4.74
N LEU A 48 4.95 15.61 5.40
CA LEU A 48 6.24 16.33 5.39
C LEU A 48 7.35 15.50 6.06
N TRP A 49 7.06 14.91 7.22
CA TRP A 49 7.98 13.99 7.89
C TRP A 49 8.29 12.77 7.06
N ARG A 50 7.28 12.19 6.41
CA ARG A 50 7.49 11.11 5.44
C ARG A 50 8.44 11.53 4.33
N ASN A 51 8.32 12.73 3.76
CA ASN A 51 9.23 13.19 2.72
C ASN A 51 10.66 13.27 3.25
N ARG A 52 10.85 13.88 4.43
CA ARG A 52 12.16 14.00 5.07
C ARG A 52 12.80 12.63 5.33
N ILE A 53 12.04 11.71 5.89
CA ILE A 53 12.49 10.34 6.19
C ILE A 53 12.84 9.61 4.89
N PHE A 54 11.97 9.66 3.88
CA PHE A 54 12.23 9.00 2.61
C PHE A 54 13.50 9.52 1.92
N GLN A 55 13.69 10.84 1.89
CA GLN A 55 14.91 11.46 1.36
C GLN A 55 16.15 10.92 2.06
N THR A 56 16.14 10.90 3.40
CA THR A 56 17.24 10.37 4.19
C THR A 56 17.49 8.88 3.94
N LEU A 57 16.44 8.06 3.83
CA LEU A 57 16.55 6.64 3.52
C LEU A 57 17.14 6.39 2.12
N VAL A 58 16.74 7.17 1.13
CA VAL A 58 17.27 7.08 -0.24
C VAL A 58 18.76 7.46 -0.27
N GLU A 59 19.14 8.51 0.46
CA GLU A 59 20.50 9.05 0.49
C GLU A 59 21.48 8.17 1.30
N THR A 60 21.00 7.50 2.35
CA THR A 60 21.89 6.84 3.33
C THR A 60 21.68 5.34 3.47
N GLN A 61 20.50 4.80 3.13
CA GLN A 61 20.11 3.41 3.43
C GLN A 61 19.76 2.59 2.18
N GLY A 62 19.96 3.14 0.98
CA GLY A 62 19.76 2.41 -0.27
C GLY A 62 18.30 2.18 -0.67
N PHE A 63 17.33 2.86 -0.04
CA PHE A 63 15.94 2.79 -0.47
C PHE A 63 15.80 3.30 -1.91
N ARG A 64 14.98 2.63 -2.71
CA ARG A 64 14.73 2.99 -4.12
C ARG A 64 13.27 3.14 -4.49
N SER A 65 12.36 2.99 -3.54
CA SER A 65 10.95 3.12 -3.83
C SER A 65 10.15 3.59 -2.63
N ILE A 66 9.03 4.26 -2.93
CA ILE A 66 8.01 4.58 -1.96
C ILE A 66 6.64 4.08 -2.44
N ALA A 67 5.90 3.44 -1.55
CA ALA A 67 4.52 3.02 -1.74
C ALA A 67 3.62 3.81 -0.80
N ILE A 68 2.65 4.54 -1.33
CA ILE A 68 1.69 5.33 -0.53
C ILE A 68 0.32 4.65 -0.55
N GLU A 69 -0.44 4.80 0.52
CA GLU A 69 -1.87 4.45 0.62
C GLU A 69 -2.70 5.25 -0.40
N SER A 70 -2.55 4.89 -1.66
CA SER A 70 -3.26 5.46 -2.78
C SER A 70 -3.39 4.39 -3.86
N ASP A 71 -4.39 4.56 -4.73
CA ASP A 71 -4.67 3.71 -5.88
C ASP A 71 -3.39 3.36 -6.65
N ILE A 72 -3.09 2.06 -6.67
CA ILE A 72 -1.94 1.47 -7.34
C ILE A 72 -1.97 1.65 -8.87
N ILE A 73 -3.16 1.63 -9.48
CA ILE A 73 -3.34 1.86 -10.92
C ILE A 73 -3.11 3.34 -11.25
N ALA A 74 -3.66 4.25 -10.44
CA ALA A 74 -3.42 5.68 -10.60
C ALA A 74 -1.93 6.02 -10.40
N GLY A 75 -1.26 5.35 -9.44
CA GLY A 75 0.15 5.52 -9.14
C GLY A 75 1.10 5.22 -10.32
N LEU A 76 0.71 4.38 -11.28
CA LEU A 76 1.48 4.13 -12.51
C LEU A 76 1.76 5.43 -13.28
N ARG A 77 0.82 6.38 -13.26
CA ARG A 77 0.97 7.68 -13.94
C ARG A 77 2.00 8.57 -13.23
N VAL A 78 2.09 8.49 -11.90
CA VAL A 78 3.14 9.20 -11.16
C VAL A 78 4.50 8.61 -11.53
N ASP A 79 4.66 7.28 -11.51
CA ASP A 79 5.93 6.63 -11.86
C ASP A 79 6.35 6.94 -13.31
N ALA A 80 5.41 6.91 -14.26
CA ALA A 80 5.66 7.31 -15.65
C ALA A 80 6.11 8.77 -15.78
N HIS A 81 5.51 9.68 -15.01
CA HIS A 81 5.93 11.09 -14.94
C HIS A 81 7.36 11.22 -14.39
N LEU A 82 7.72 10.45 -13.37
CA LEU A 82 9.06 10.43 -12.81
C LEU A 82 10.10 9.87 -13.80
N ALA A 83 9.73 8.85 -14.58
CA ALA A 83 10.64 8.18 -15.50
C ALA A 83 10.90 8.97 -16.79
N SER A 84 9.87 9.63 -17.32
CA SER A 84 9.90 10.21 -18.69
C SER A 84 9.37 11.64 -18.80
N GLY A 85 8.84 12.21 -17.72
CA GLY A 85 8.20 13.53 -17.74
C GLY A 85 6.86 13.56 -18.47
N GLN A 86 6.20 12.40 -18.64
CA GLN A 86 4.84 12.32 -19.18
C GLN A 86 3.84 13.10 -18.32
N GLY A 87 3.00 13.91 -18.97
CA GLY A 87 2.02 14.79 -18.30
C GLY A 87 2.66 15.97 -17.57
N SER A 88 1.88 17.03 -17.40
CA SER A 88 2.24 18.13 -16.50
C SER A 88 2.13 17.71 -15.04
N LEU A 89 2.85 18.38 -14.15
CA LEU A 89 2.75 18.12 -12.72
C LEU A 89 1.31 18.29 -12.21
N ASP A 90 0.57 19.27 -12.73
CA ASP A 90 -0.81 19.52 -12.30
C ASP A 90 -1.76 18.39 -12.71
N GLU A 91 -1.62 17.84 -13.92
CA GLU A 91 -2.37 16.66 -14.36
C GLU A 91 -2.04 15.43 -13.51
N VAL A 92 -0.75 15.22 -13.19
CA VAL A 92 -0.31 14.11 -12.36
C VAL A 92 -0.90 14.23 -10.95
N MET A 93 -0.79 15.41 -10.33
CA MET A 93 -1.32 15.63 -8.99
C MET A 93 -2.85 15.51 -8.93
N THR A 94 -3.57 15.92 -9.98
CA THR A 94 -5.05 15.87 -9.98
C THR A 94 -5.63 14.50 -10.30
N GLY A 95 -4.94 13.68 -11.10
CA GLY A 95 -5.51 12.44 -11.67
C GLY A 95 -4.75 11.15 -11.37
N SER A 96 -3.73 11.19 -10.50
CA SER A 96 -2.84 10.04 -10.23
C SER A 96 -2.73 9.67 -8.74
N PHE A 97 -3.56 10.31 -7.91
CA PHE A 97 -3.70 10.03 -6.48
C PHE A 97 -5.18 9.80 -6.16
N SER A 98 -5.43 8.96 -5.17
CA SER A 98 -6.75 8.73 -4.55
C SER A 98 -6.84 9.46 -3.20
N HIS A 99 -7.96 9.35 -2.49
CA HIS A 99 -8.19 9.90 -1.15
C HIS A 99 -8.01 11.44 -1.06
N GLY A 100 -8.08 12.12 -2.21
CA GLY A 100 -7.78 13.55 -2.32
C GLY A 100 -6.30 13.90 -2.08
N PHE A 101 -5.41 12.90 -2.01
CA PHE A 101 -3.98 13.08 -1.69
C PHE A 101 -3.22 13.91 -2.73
N GLY A 102 -3.77 14.05 -3.93
CA GLY A 102 -3.31 14.98 -4.95
C GLY A 102 -3.30 16.46 -4.52
N ARG A 103 -4.13 16.82 -3.54
CA ARG A 103 -4.25 18.19 -2.99
C ARG A 103 -3.29 18.45 -1.82
N VAL A 104 -2.62 17.42 -1.31
CA VAL A 104 -1.67 17.52 -0.20
C VAL A 104 -0.36 18.09 -0.74
N GLN A 105 0.06 19.22 -0.20
CA GLN A 105 1.22 19.97 -0.72
C GLN A 105 2.51 19.16 -0.60
N ALA A 106 2.70 18.43 0.49
CA ALA A 106 3.82 17.51 0.67
C ALA A 106 3.88 16.40 -0.40
N ASN A 107 2.74 15.89 -0.92
CA ASN A 107 2.79 14.93 -2.02
C ASN A 107 3.30 15.57 -3.31
N ARG A 108 2.93 16.83 -3.57
CA ARG A 108 3.45 17.59 -4.72
C ARG A 108 4.96 17.80 -4.58
N GLU A 109 5.42 18.18 -3.39
CA GLU A 109 6.85 18.37 -3.09
C GLU A 109 7.63 17.07 -3.24
N LEU A 110 7.05 15.94 -2.83
CA LEU A 110 7.64 14.62 -3.03
C LEU A 110 7.84 14.32 -4.52
N VAL A 111 6.80 14.45 -5.36
CA VAL A 111 6.88 14.18 -6.80
C VAL A 111 7.92 15.08 -7.47
N VAL A 112 7.97 16.37 -7.12
CA VAL A 112 8.98 17.31 -7.62
C VAL A 112 10.39 16.87 -7.24
N TRP A 113 10.61 16.55 -5.97
CA TRP A 113 11.92 16.09 -5.49
C TRP A 113 12.33 14.78 -6.16
N MET A 114 11.42 13.81 -6.28
CA MET A 114 11.72 12.52 -6.91
C MET A 114 12.12 12.68 -8.38
N ARG A 115 11.43 13.57 -9.11
CA ARG A 115 11.78 13.89 -10.50
C ARG A 115 13.15 14.54 -10.61
N GLN A 116 13.48 15.46 -9.70
CA GLN A 116 14.80 16.08 -9.64
C GLN A 116 15.89 15.05 -9.30
N PHE A 117 15.62 14.16 -8.35
CA PHE A 117 16.53 13.09 -7.97
C PHE A 117 16.81 12.15 -9.15
N ASN A 118 15.79 11.77 -9.90
CA ASN A 118 15.90 10.85 -11.05
C ASN A 118 16.61 11.47 -12.27
N ALA A 119 16.72 12.79 -12.36
CA ALA A 119 17.30 13.47 -13.50
C ALA A 119 18.75 13.02 -13.74
N GLY A 120 19.02 12.48 -14.94
CA GLY A 120 20.36 12.02 -15.33
C GLY A 120 20.81 10.68 -14.73
N ARG A 121 19.98 10.03 -13.89
CA ARG A 121 20.30 8.70 -13.32
C ARG A 121 19.95 7.56 -14.27
N ASN A 122 20.69 6.46 -14.17
CA ASN A 122 20.36 5.20 -14.82
C ASN A 122 19.08 4.58 -14.21
N GLU A 123 18.51 3.58 -14.86
CA GLU A 123 17.23 3.00 -14.42
C GLU A 123 17.29 2.35 -13.03
N LEU A 124 18.39 1.70 -12.67
CA LEU A 124 18.55 1.01 -11.39
C LEU A 124 18.73 1.97 -10.20
N ASP A 125 19.28 3.16 -10.45
CA ASP A 125 19.51 4.21 -9.44
C ASP A 125 18.36 5.22 -9.32
N ARG A 126 17.33 5.11 -10.17
CA ARG A 126 16.13 5.94 -10.06
C ARG A 126 15.26 5.44 -8.93
N ILE A 127 14.61 6.38 -8.26
CA ILE A 127 13.55 6.07 -7.30
C ILE A 127 12.21 5.96 -8.00
N ARG A 128 11.42 4.98 -7.56
CA ARG A 128 10.08 4.68 -8.08
C ARG A 128 8.98 5.06 -7.12
N PHE A 129 7.83 5.38 -7.69
CA PHE A 129 6.62 5.69 -6.95
C PHE A 129 5.58 4.60 -7.15
N TYR A 130 4.93 4.20 -6.06
CA TYR A 130 3.80 3.29 -6.08
C TYR A 130 2.65 3.86 -5.26
N GLY A 131 1.43 3.67 -5.77
CA GLY A 131 0.29 3.44 -4.90
C GLY A 131 0.29 1.97 -4.48
N PHE A 132 -0.24 1.63 -3.30
CA PHE A 132 -0.46 0.22 -2.95
C PHE A 132 -1.90 -0.10 -2.56
N ASP A 133 -2.75 0.90 -2.46
CA ASP A 133 -4.18 0.68 -2.23
C ASP A 133 -4.84 0.23 -3.55
N PRO A 134 -5.79 -0.70 -3.54
CA PRO A 134 -6.69 -0.87 -4.68
C PRO A 134 -7.45 0.41 -5.05
N PRO A 135 -8.08 0.46 -6.25
CA PRO A 135 -8.96 1.56 -6.68
C PRO A 135 -10.28 1.61 -5.88
N ILE A 136 -10.18 1.84 -4.58
CA ILE A 136 -11.24 1.78 -3.58
C ILE A 136 -11.07 2.99 -2.66
N GLU A 137 -12.18 3.54 -2.22
CA GLU A 137 -12.33 4.63 -1.25
C GLU A 137 -13.34 4.20 -0.19
N ASN A 138 -13.53 5.01 0.85
CA ASN A 138 -14.44 4.71 1.97
C ASN A 138 -15.82 4.17 1.54
N MET A 139 -16.44 4.80 0.53
CA MET A 139 -17.78 4.47 0.05
C MET A 139 -17.82 4.16 -1.45
N TRP A 140 -16.69 4.09 -2.13
CA TRP A 140 -16.62 3.98 -3.59
C TRP A 140 -15.62 2.91 -3.99
N ALA A 141 -15.89 2.17 -5.06
CA ALA A 141 -14.96 1.23 -5.65
C ALA A 141 -15.07 1.28 -7.17
N ALA A 142 -13.92 1.20 -7.86
CA ALA A 142 -13.89 1.27 -9.31
C ALA A 142 -14.61 0.09 -9.97
N SER A 143 -15.06 0.31 -11.21
CA SER A 143 -15.40 -0.77 -12.13
C SER A 143 -14.17 -1.64 -12.43
N PRO A 144 -14.31 -2.96 -12.56
CA PRO A 144 -13.21 -3.84 -12.97
C PRO A 144 -12.81 -3.63 -14.44
N ARG A 145 -13.63 -2.91 -15.23
CA ARG A 145 -13.46 -2.71 -16.68
C ARG A 145 -12.05 -2.27 -17.05
N GLN A 146 -11.52 -1.22 -16.44
CA GLN A 146 -10.20 -0.69 -16.80
C GLN A 146 -9.12 -1.78 -16.71
N SER A 147 -9.10 -2.52 -15.60
CA SER A 147 -8.08 -3.54 -15.36
C SER A 147 -8.28 -4.79 -16.21
N LEU A 148 -9.53 -5.23 -16.44
CA LEU A 148 -9.83 -6.33 -17.35
C LEU A 148 -9.38 -6.01 -18.78
N LEU A 149 -9.70 -4.82 -19.28
CA LEU A 149 -9.36 -4.40 -20.63
C LEU A 149 -7.85 -4.17 -20.80
N ALA A 150 -7.16 -3.68 -19.78
CA ALA A 150 -5.71 -3.54 -19.78
C ALA A 150 -5.02 -4.92 -19.87
N LEU A 151 -5.43 -5.87 -19.03
CA LEU A 151 -4.93 -7.26 -19.09
C LEU A 151 -5.20 -7.91 -20.44
N HIS A 152 -6.44 -7.82 -20.94
CA HIS A 152 -6.80 -8.36 -22.25
C HIS A 152 -5.96 -7.71 -23.36
N THR A 153 -5.77 -6.40 -23.33
CA THR A 153 -4.97 -5.67 -24.33
C THR A 153 -3.51 -6.14 -24.32
N PHE A 154 -2.93 -6.36 -23.15
CA PHE A 154 -1.58 -6.91 -23.04
C PHE A 154 -1.50 -8.32 -23.67
N LEU A 155 -2.38 -9.23 -23.27
CA LEU A 155 -2.40 -10.60 -23.78
C LEU A 155 -2.62 -10.66 -25.31
N ALA A 156 -3.52 -9.82 -25.84
CA ALA A 156 -3.83 -9.78 -27.26
C ALA A 156 -2.65 -9.35 -28.15
N ARG A 157 -1.61 -8.71 -27.59
CA ARG A 157 -0.38 -8.39 -28.34
C ARG A 157 0.44 -9.63 -28.68
N TYR A 158 0.33 -10.68 -27.88
CA TYR A 158 1.18 -11.87 -27.97
C TYR A 158 0.41 -13.13 -28.40
N PHE A 159 -0.91 -13.16 -28.21
CA PHE A 159 -1.72 -14.35 -28.46
C PHE A 159 -2.96 -14.03 -29.31
N SER A 160 -3.23 -14.87 -30.31
CA SER A 160 -4.38 -14.75 -31.20
C SER A 160 -5.67 -15.34 -30.64
N HIS A 161 -5.57 -16.23 -29.65
CA HIS A 161 -6.69 -16.88 -29.00
C HIS A 161 -6.62 -16.65 -27.50
N LEU A 162 -7.51 -15.80 -27.00
CA LEU A 162 -7.68 -15.52 -25.58
C LEU A 162 -8.92 -16.25 -25.05
N PRO A 163 -9.02 -16.48 -23.72
CA PRO A 163 -10.19 -17.10 -23.10
C PRO A 163 -11.51 -16.36 -23.40
N VAL A 164 -11.44 -15.05 -23.63
CA VAL A 164 -12.59 -14.19 -23.88
C VAL A 164 -12.19 -13.05 -24.81
N ASP A 165 -13.11 -12.61 -25.65
CA ASP A 165 -12.90 -11.42 -26.47
C ASP A 165 -13.19 -10.12 -25.70
N ARG A 166 -12.65 -9.03 -26.23
CA ARG A 166 -12.82 -7.68 -25.64
C ARG A 166 -14.28 -7.25 -25.57
N ALA A 167 -15.07 -7.54 -26.60
CA ALA A 167 -16.45 -7.07 -26.69
C ALA A 167 -17.33 -7.70 -25.60
N THR A 168 -17.09 -8.97 -25.28
CA THR A 168 -17.77 -9.70 -24.20
C THR A 168 -17.44 -9.08 -22.84
N LEU A 169 -16.17 -8.76 -22.57
CA LEU A 169 -15.78 -8.05 -21.34
C LEU A 169 -16.47 -6.68 -21.24
N GLU A 170 -16.49 -5.92 -22.33
CA GLU A 170 -17.13 -4.59 -22.38
C GLU A 170 -18.65 -4.68 -22.17
N GLN A 171 -19.30 -5.69 -22.75
CA GLN A 171 -20.73 -5.94 -22.57
C GLN A 171 -21.05 -6.31 -21.12
N LEU A 172 -20.35 -7.29 -20.56
CA LEU A 172 -20.61 -7.78 -19.20
C LEU A 172 -20.28 -6.73 -18.13
N CYS A 173 -19.29 -5.87 -18.36
CA CYS A 173 -19.02 -4.76 -17.45
C CYS A 173 -20.17 -3.75 -17.43
N GLY A 174 -20.88 -3.53 -18.54
CA GLY A 174 -21.99 -2.57 -18.60
C GLY A 174 -21.59 -1.13 -18.20
N ASP A 175 -22.53 -0.32 -17.73
CA ASP A 175 -22.21 1.05 -17.29
C ASP A 175 -21.34 1.04 -16.01
N ASP A 176 -20.19 1.72 -16.06
CA ASP A 176 -19.29 1.87 -14.90
C ASP A 176 -19.98 2.56 -13.72
N ALA A 177 -21.00 3.40 -13.98
CA ALA A 177 -21.79 4.08 -12.96
C ALA A 177 -22.42 3.09 -11.96
N HIS A 178 -22.82 1.91 -12.41
CA HIS A 178 -23.43 0.89 -11.56
C HIS A 178 -22.44 0.28 -10.55
N TRP A 179 -21.16 0.16 -10.94
CA TRP A 179 -20.11 -0.33 -10.04
C TRP A 179 -19.74 0.75 -9.02
N THR A 180 -19.72 2.01 -9.45
CA THR A 180 -19.30 3.14 -8.62
C THR A 180 -20.37 3.71 -7.69
N ASN A 181 -21.54 3.07 -7.59
CA ASN A 181 -22.65 3.54 -6.76
C ASN A 181 -22.30 3.50 -5.27
N GLN A 182 -22.13 4.68 -4.66
CA GLN A 182 -21.71 4.77 -3.26
C GLN A 182 -22.74 4.23 -2.27
N ALA A 183 -24.03 4.18 -2.65
CA ALA A 183 -25.07 3.61 -1.81
C ALA A 183 -24.82 2.11 -1.55
N ALA A 184 -24.12 1.41 -2.45
CA ALA A 184 -23.80 -0.02 -2.32
C ALA A 184 -23.00 -0.36 -1.06
N ALA A 185 -22.17 0.57 -0.57
CA ALA A 185 -21.41 0.39 0.66
C ALA A 185 -22.31 0.28 1.91
N LEU A 186 -23.48 0.93 1.92
CA LEU A 186 -24.43 0.88 3.04
C LEU A 186 -25.61 -0.07 2.77
N ASP A 187 -26.04 -0.21 1.52
CA ASP A 187 -27.18 -1.05 1.13
C ASP A 187 -26.72 -2.11 0.12
N PRO A 188 -26.66 -3.41 0.51
CA PRO A 188 -26.19 -4.47 -0.37
C PRO A 188 -27.02 -4.61 -1.65
N SER A 189 -28.32 -4.27 -1.59
CA SER A 189 -29.22 -4.38 -2.75
C SER A 189 -28.88 -3.41 -3.88
N GLN A 190 -28.09 -2.38 -3.58
CA GLN A 190 -27.62 -1.39 -4.55
C GLN A 190 -26.35 -1.82 -5.29
N SER A 191 -25.73 -2.93 -4.90
CA SER A 191 -24.50 -3.43 -5.54
C SER A 191 -24.81 -4.38 -6.70
N VAL A 192 -24.09 -4.23 -7.81
CA VAL A 192 -24.14 -5.16 -8.94
C VAL A 192 -23.36 -6.46 -8.74
N GLY A 193 -22.60 -6.58 -7.65
CA GLY A 193 -21.66 -7.69 -7.44
C GLY A 193 -22.29 -9.09 -7.33
N ALA A 194 -23.61 -9.18 -7.12
CA ALA A 194 -24.35 -10.45 -7.09
C ALA A 194 -25.07 -10.78 -8.41
N THR A 195 -24.97 -9.92 -9.43
CA THR A 195 -25.63 -10.15 -10.73
C THR A 195 -24.98 -11.31 -11.51
N PRO A 196 -25.73 -12.02 -12.37
CA PRO A 196 -25.17 -13.07 -13.23
C PRO A 196 -23.96 -12.59 -14.05
N ASP A 197 -23.99 -11.35 -14.55
CA ASP A 197 -22.89 -10.76 -15.33
C ASP A 197 -21.64 -10.56 -14.47
N ALA A 198 -21.78 -10.07 -13.23
CA ALA A 198 -20.65 -9.95 -12.30
C ALA A 198 -20.06 -11.32 -11.91
N TRP A 199 -20.90 -12.35 -11.73
CA TRP A 199 -20.44 -13.72 -11.53
C TRP A 199 -19.70 -14.28 -12.74
N HIS A 200 -20.18 -14.00 -13.94
CA HIS A 200 -19.50 -14.41 -15.17
C HIS A 200 -18.16 -13.69 -15.33
N LEU A 201 -18.10 -12.38 -15.06
CA LEU A 201 -16.84 -11.63 -15.04
C LEU A 201 -15.82 -12.19 -14.06
N ARG A 202 -16.24 -12.70 -12.89
CA ARG A 202 -15.34 -13.36 -11.94
C ARG A 202 -14.69 -14.60 -12.52
N ALA A 203 -15.45 -15.44 -13.22
CA ALA A 203 -14.91 -16.62 -13.90
C ALA A 203 -13.93 -16.21 -15.01
N LEU A 204 -14.32 -15.25 -15.86
CA LEU A 204 -13.48 -14.79 -16.97
C LEU A 204 -12.19 -14.09 -16.50
N ALA A 205 -12.25 -13.36 -15.38
CA ALA A 205 -11.08 -12.77 -14.76
C ALA A 205 -10.11 -13.83 -14.23
N ASP A 206 -10.63 -14.94 -13.69
CA ASP A 206 -9.84 -16.10 -13.29
C ASP A 206 -9.22 -16.82 -14.49
N ASP A 207 -9.99 -17.04 -15.56
CA ASP A 207 -9.50 -17.65 -16.79
C ASP A 207 -8.38 -16.81 -17.43
N LEU A 208 -8.51 -15.48 -17.46
CA LEU A 208 -7.48 -14.58 -17.98
C LEU A 208 -6.20 -14.59 -17.13
N LEU A 209 -6.31 -14.62 -15.79
CA LEU A 209 -5.15 -14.76 -14.92
C LEU A 209 -4.49 -16.12 -15.08
N GLY A 210 -5.27 -17.20 -15.09
CA GLY A 210 -4.77 -18.55 -15.33
C GLY A 210 -4.04 -18.64 -16.66
N PHE A 211 -4.61 -18.06 -17.72
CA PHE A 211 -3.96 -17.96 -19.02
C PHE A 211 -2.63 -17.20 -18.93
N LEU A 212 -2.60 -16.00 -18.34
CA LEU A 212 -1.36 -15.24 -18.14
C LEU A 212 -0.27 -16.06 -17.45
N GLU A 213 -0.61 -16.77 -16.36
CA GLU A 213 0.35 -17.59 -15.62
C GLU A 213 0.83 -18.80 -16.43
N THR A 214 -0.03 -19.45 -17.22
CA THR A 214 0.41 -20.54 -18.11
C THR A 214 1.39 -20.07 -19.19
N GLN A 215 1.26 -18.81 -19.63
CA GLN A 215 2.10 -18.23 -20.66
C GLN A 215 3.35 -17.54 -20.10
N ARG A 216 3.47 -17.39 -18.78
CA ARG A 216 4.55 -16.64 -18.11
C ARG A 216 5.96 -17.04 -18.55
N PRO A 217 6.31 -18.35 -18.68
CA PRO A 217 7.64 -18.74 -19.15
C PRO A 217 7.94 -18.26 -20.58
N GLY A 218 6.93 -18.20 -21.45
CA GLY A 218 7.06 -17.75 -22.84
C GLY A 218 7.06 -16.23 -22.99
N LEU A 219 6.46 -15.51 -22.04
CA LEU A 219 6.51 -14.05 -21.98
C LEU A 219 7.90 -13.57 -21.56
N GLY A 220 8.62 -14.31 -20.71
CA GLY A 220 9.95 -13.91 -20.25
C GLY A 220 9.91 -12.58 -19.51
N ALA A 221 10.88 -11.70 -19.76
CA ALA A 221 11.01 -10.40 -19.10
C ALA A 221 10.36 -9.24 -19.89
N GLN A 222 9.17 -9.44 -20.48
CA GLN A 222 8.48 -8.32 -21.15
C GLN A 222 8.31 -7.14 -20.17
N PRO A 223 8.65 -5.89 -20.57
CA PRO A 223 8.58 -4.73 -19.69
C PRO A 223 7.21 -4.51 -19.02
N ASP A 224 6.13 -4.79 -19.76
CA ASP A 224 4.75 -4.54 -19.33
C ASP A 224 4.14 -5.72 -18.54
N LEU A 225 4.87 -6.83 -18.36
CA LEU A 225 4.33 -8.03 -17.70
C LEU A 225 3.91 -7.76 -16.26
N TRP A 226 4.71 -6.99 -15.51
CA TRP A 226 4.38 -6.64 -14.13
C TRP A 226 3.09 -5.82 -14.04
N GLU A 227 2.87 -4.89 -14.98
CA GLU A 227 1.64 -4.10 -15.05
C GLU A 227 0.43 -4.96 -15.45
N ALA A 228 0.61 -5.92 -16.36
CA ALA A 228 -0.44 -6.88 -16.69
C ALA A 228 -0.85 -7.74 -15.49
N GLN A 229 0.13 -8.23 -14.71
CA GLN A 229 -0.12 -8.98 -13.48
C GLN A 229 -0.79 -8.10 -12.41
N LEU A 230 -0.40 -6.83 -12.30
CA LEU A 230 -1.06 -5.85 -11.45
C LEU A 230 -2.54 -5.71 -11.83
N HIS A 231 -2.84 -5.44 -13.10
CA HIS A 231 -4.22 -5.34 -13.59
C HIS A 231 -5.02 -6.63 -13.36
N ALA A 232 -4.42 -7.81 -13.54
CA ALA A 232 -5.07 -9.07 -13.24
C ALA A 232 -5.51 -9.17 -11.77
N ARG A 233 -4.59 -8.90 -10.83
CA ARG A 233 -4.90 -8.91 -9.38
C ARG A 233 -5.94 -7.85 -9.02
N THR A 234 -5.82 -6.64 -9.56
CA THR A 234 -6.78 -5.55 -9.31
C THR A 234 -8.18 -5.91 -9.81
N ALA A 235 -8.32 -6.46 -11.02
CA ALA A 235 -9.62 -6.87 -11.56
C ALA A 235 -10.28 -7.96 -10.71
N GLN A 236 -9.53 -9.00 -10.34
CA GLN A 236 -10.04 -10.08 -9.48
C GLN A 236 -10.46 -9.56 -8.11
N GLY A 237 -9.64 -8.72 -7.48
CA GLY A 237 -9.93 -8.17 -6.16
C GLY A 237 -11.14 -7.22 -6.18
N LEU A 238 -11.27 -6.35 -7.19
CA LEU A 238 -12.45 -5.49 -7.36
C LEU A 238 -13.73 -6.32 -7.53
N LEU A 239 -13.70 -7.37 -8.34
CA LEU A 239 -14.85 -8.25 -8.52
C LEU A 239 -15.24 -9.00 -7.23
N ARG A 240 -14.26 -9.45 -6.43
CA ARG A 240 -14.50 -10.04 -5.09
C ARG A 240 -15.06 -9.00 -4.11
N TYR A 241 -14.54 -7.78 -4.16
CA TYR A 241 -14.99 -6.66 -3.32
C TYR A 241 -16.45 -6.29 -3.63
N HIS A 242 -16.81 -6.16 -4.90
CA HIS A 242 -18.19 -5.91 -5.32
C HIS A 242 -19.12 -7.05 -4.94
N ALA A 243 -18.70 -8.32 -5.09
CA ALA A 243 -19.48 -9.46 -4.63
C ALA A 243 -19.73 -9.41 -3.11
N ASN A 244 -18.74 -8.97 -2.33
CA ASN A 244 -18.91 -8.74 -0.89
C ASN A 244 -19.86 -7.56 -0.61
N LEU A 245 -19.77 -6.46 -1.36
CA LEU A 245 -20.70 -5.33 -1.22
C LEU A 245 -22.16 -5.77 -1.40
N ALA A 246 -22.42 -6.70 -2.31
CA ALA A 246 -23.75 -7.24 -2.59
C ALA A 246 -24.23 -8.29 -1.56
N ALA A 247 -23.39 -8.74 -0.64
CA ALA A 247 -23.74 -9.79 0.31
C ALA A 247 -24.63 -9.26 1.45
N PRO A 248 -25.81 -9.85 1.72
CA PRO A 248 -26.66 -9.44 2.85
C PRO A 248 -26.14 -10.04 4.16
N SER A 249 -24.92 -9.67 4.55
CA SER A 249 -24.23 -10.18 5.74
C SER A 249 -24.03 -9.09 6.80
N PRO A 250 -24.24 -9.38 8.10
CA PRO A 250 -23.90 -8.45 9.17
C PRO A 250 -22.38 -8.15 9.24
N ASP A 251 -21.54 -9.08 8.79
CA ASP A 251 -20.07 -8.94 8.80
C ASP A 251 -19.52 -8.29 7.53
N ARG A 252 -20.40 -7.81 6.63
CA ARG A 252 -20.02 -7.32 5.30
C ARG A 252 -18.94 -6.24 5.36
N ILE A 253 -19.03 -5.30 6.30
CA ILE A 253 -18.05 -4.21 6.44
C ILE A 253 -16.68 -4.75 6.90
N SER A 254 -16.65 -5.64 7.88
CA SER A 254 -15.42 -6.31 8.32
C SER A 254 -14.76 -7.09 7.16
N GLN A 255 -15.57 -7.83 6.39
CA GLN A 255 -15.08 -8.56 5.22
C GLN A 255 -14.60 -7.62 4.11
N MET A 256 -15.25 -6.48 3.92
CA MET A 256 -14.87 -5.45 2.96
C MET A 256 -13.48 -4.88 3.29
N LEU A 257 -13.27 -4.50 4.55
CA LEU A 257 -11.98 -3.99 5.05
C LEU A 257 -10.88 -5.05 4.98
N ALA A 258 -11.20 -6.31 5.32
CA ALA A 258 -10.28 -7.43 5.18
C ALA A 258 -9.89 -7.70 3.72
N LEU A 259 -10.83 -7.62 2.77
CA LEU A 259 -10.53 -7.78 1.34
C LEU A 259 -9.64 -6.64 0.82
N ARG A 260 -9.90 -5.38 1.21
CA ARG A 260 -9.01 -4.24 0.90
C ARG A 260 -7.60 -4.50 1.46
N ALA A 261 -7.49 -4.95 2.70
CA ALA A 261 -6.20 -5.28 3.33
C ALA A 261 -5.44 -6.39 2.58
N VAL A 262 -6.12 -7.44 2.12
CA VAL A 262 -5.50 -8.49 1.30
C VAL A 262 -5.01 -7.92 -0.05
N MET A 263 -5.82 -7.10 -0.72
CA MET A 263 -5.40 -6.44 -1.96
C MET A 263 -4.18 -5.53 -1.76
N MET A 264 -4.15 -4.74 -0.68
CA MET A 264 -2.99 -3.93 -0.28
C MET A 264 -1.74 -4.80 -0.06
N THR A 265 -1.91 -5.93 0.61
CA THR A 265 -0.81 -6.88 0.90
C THR A 265 -0.26 -7.51 -0.37
N ASP A 266 -1.14 -7.94 -1.28
CA ASP A 266 -0.74 -8.52 -2.57
C ASP A 266 0.02 -7.48 -3.42
N ASN A 267 -0.44 -6.23 -3.40
CA ASN A 267 0.22 -5.11 -4.07
C ASN A 267 1.62 -4.84 -3.48
N LEU A 268 1.72 -4.74 -2.15
CA LEU A 268 2.99 -4.52 -1.46
C LEU A 268 3.99 -5.66 -1.69
N SER A 269 3.51 -6.91 -1.70
CA SER A 269 4.35 -8.08 -2.00
C SER A 269 4.89 -8.02 -3.43
N ALA A 270 4.04 -7.70 -4.40
CA ALA A 270 4.45 -7.56 -5.80
C ALA A 270 5.38 -6.34 -6.04
N ILE A 271 5.27 -5.28 -5.23
CA ILE A 271 6.20 -4.15 -5.25
C ILE A 271 7.56 -4.60 -4.70
N ALA A 272 7.59 -5.27 -3.53
CA ALA A 272 8.82 -5.77 -2.93
C ALA A 272 9.57 -6.74 -3.87
N GLU A 273 8.85 -7.64 -4.54
CA GLU A 273 9.42 -8.54 -5.56
C GLU A 273 10.01 -7.77 -6.74
N ARG A 274 9.37 -6.69 -7.21
CA ARG A 274 9.87 -5.86 -8.32
C ARG A 274 11.07 -4.99 -7.92
N GLU A 275 11.22 -4.71 -6.63
CA GLU A 275 12.26 -3.82 -6.07
C GLU A 275 13.45 -4.60 -5.50
N VAL A 276 13.39 -5.93 -5.44
CA VAL A 276 14.40 -6.77 -4.78
C VAL A 276 15.84 -6.52 -5.26
N GLU A 277 16.03 -6.21 -6.55
CA GLU A 277 17.35 -5.90 -7.12
C GLU A 277 17.76 -4.41 -6.98
N ARG A 278 16.81 -3.53 -6.63
CA ARG A 278 17.03 -2.09 -6.48
C ARG A 278 17.21 -1.65 -5.02
N GLY A 279 16.48 -2.27 -4.10
CA GLY A 279 16.57 -2.02 -2.66
C GLY A 279 15.21 -1.86 -1.98
N PRO A 280 15.22 -1.55 -0.67
CA PRO A 280 14.00 -1.50 0.14
C PRO A 280 12.97 -0.46 -0.30
N THR A 281 11.72 -0.68 0.11
CA THR A 281 10.58 0.21 -0.14
C THR A 281 10.08 0.83 1.15
N LEU A 282 9.91 2.16 1.16
CA LEU A 282 9.18 2.85 2.23
C LEU A 282 7.68 2.75 1.95
N VAL A 283 6.88 2.29 2.91
CA VAL A 283 5.42 2.19 2.81
C VAL A 283 4.80 3.25 3.70
N PHE A 284 3.99 4.16 3.16
CA PHE A 284 3.36 5.24 3.93
C PHE A 284 1.84 5.13 3.91
N ALA A 285 1.22 5.03 5.09
CA ALA A 285 -0.22 4.82 5.24
C ALA A 285 -0.72 5.22 6.63
N HIS A 286 -2.03 5.16 6.85
CA HIS A 286 -2.58 5.23 8.18
C HIS A 286 -2.05 4.09 9.09
N ASN A 287 -1.87 4.36 10.38
CA ASN A 287 -1.40 3.37 11.37
C ASN A 287 -2.25 2.08 11.34
N SER A 288 -3.56 2.21 11.17
CA SER A 288 -4.48 1.04 11.09
C SER A 288 -4.26 0.14 9.87
N HIS A 289 -3.51 0.57 8.84
CA HIS A 289 -3.16 -0.30 7.72
C HIS A 289 -1.84 -1.04 7.95
N LEU A 290 -0.99 -0.52 8.84
CA LEU A 290 0.38 -0.98 9.07
C LEU A 290 0.54 -1.72 10.40
N GLU A 291 -0.46 -1.67 11.27
CA GLU A 291 -0.39 -2.39 12.53
C GLU A 291 -0.37 -3.92 12.34
N ARG A 292 0.14 -4.59 13.37
CA ARG A 292 0.48 -6.02 13.35
C ARG A 292 -0.62 -6.91 13.91
N GLY A 293 -1.51 -6.33 14.70
CA GLY A 293 -2.67 -6.98 15.30
C GLY A 293 -3.96 -6.69 14.53
N ILE A 294 -5.09 -6.98 15.18
CA ILE A 294 -6.42 -6.66 14.65
C ILE A 294 -6.63 -5.16 14.67
N SER A 295 -7.05 -4.61 13.53
CA SER A 295 -7.54 -3.25 13.40
C SER A 295 -9.01 -3.15 13.74
N GLN A 296 -9.39 -2.01 14.30
CA GLN A 296 -10.75 -1.78 14.77
C GLN A 296 -11.25 -0.40 14.33
N ILE A 297 -12.49 -0.35 13.88
CA ILE A 297 -13.25 0.88 13.73
C ILE A 297 -14.49 0.80 14.61
N ARG A 298 -14.75 1.87 15.35
CA ARG A 298 -15.89 2.00 16.25
C ARG A 298 -16.56 3.35 15.99
N MET A 299 -17.77 3.32 15.46
CA MET A 299 -18.62 4.47 15.17
C MET A 299 -20.05 4.15 15.58
N ASP A 300 -20.87 5.19 15.79
CA ASP A 300 -22.27 5.06 16.25
C ASP A 300 -23.09 4.05 15.43
N THR A 301 -22.80 3.92 14.13
CA THR A 301 -23.52 3.05 13.19
C THR A 301 -22.64 2.00 12.50
N MET A 302 -21.35 1.96 12.80
CA MET A 302 -20.39 1.08 12.10
C MET A 302 -19.31 0.59 13.05
N ASN A 303 -19.33 -0.71 13.33
CA ASN A 303 -18.27 -1.40 14.06
C ASN A 303 -17.72 -2.51 13.18
N ALA A 304 -16.40 -2.56 13.02
CA ALA A 304 -15.75 -3.62 12.27
C ALA A 304 -14.36 -3.92 12.84
N ASP A 305 -13.98 -5.19 12.70
CA ASP A 305 -12.67 -5.72 13.06
C ASP A 305 -12.10 -6.42 11.83
N TRP A 306 -10.82 -6.19 11.54
CA TRP A 306 -10.17 -6.85 10.41
C TRP A 306 -8.67 -7.01 10.64
N TRP A 307 -8.07 -7.94 9.90
CA TRP A 307 -6.62 -8.09 9.84
C TRP A 307 -6.06 -7.14 8.77
N PRO A 308 -5.32 -6.08 9.14
CA PRO A 308 -4.80 -5.07 8.22
C PRO A 308 -3.62 -5.59 7.40
N ALA A 309 -3.15 -4.77 6.44
CA ALA A 309 -2.05 -5.17 5.56
C ALA A 309 -0.76 -5.50 6.34
N GLY A 310 -0.43 -4.75 7.39
CA GLY A 310 0.71 -5.05 8.26
C GLY A 310 0.64 -6.46 8.89
N ALA A 311 -0.51 -6.82 9.48
CA ALA A 311 -0.75 -8.15 10.02
C ALA A 311 -0.71 -9.25 8.95
N GLN A 312 -1.26 -8.99 7.77
CA GLN A 312 -1.23 -9.93 6.64
C GLN A 312 0.19 -10.16 6.10
N LEU A 313 1.03 -9.12 6.03
CA LEU A 313 2.44 -9.23 5.65
C LEU A 313 3.21 -10.12 6.64
N LEU A 314 2.98 -9.94 7.95
CA LEU A 314 3.57 -10.79 8.97
C LEU A 314 3.12 -12.24 8.85
N GLY A 315 1.81 -12.47 8.68
CA GLY A 315 1.26 -13.82 8.49
C GLY A 315 1.80 -14.55 7.25
N ARG A 316 2.33 -13.81 6.27
CA ARG A 316 2.97 -14.35 5.05
C ARG A 316 4.50 -14.46 5.15
N ASN A 317 5.09 -14.11 6.29
CA ASN A 317 6.53 -14.03 6.50
C ASN A 317 7.25 -13.07 5.53
N THR A 318 6.56 -12.02 5.07
CA THR A 318 7.19 -10.97 4.25
C THR A 318 8.08 -10.10 5.14
N PRO A 319 9.35 -9.82 4.76
CA PRO A 319 10.22 -8.92 5.51
C PRO A 319 9.59 -7.54 5.71
N TYR A 320 9.16 -7.27 6.94
CA TYR A 320 8.34 -6.11 7.26
C TYR A 320 8.72 -5.52 8.62
N ALA A 321 8.98 -4.22 8.65
CA ALA A 321 9.18 -3.43 9.86
C ALA A 321 8.25 -2.21 9.82
N VAL A 322 7.87 -1.68 10.98
CA VAL A 322 6.95 -0.53 11.05
C VAL A 322 7.41 0.49 12.07
N ILE A 323 7.35 1.76 11.66
CA ILE A 323 7.50 2.95 12.48
C ILE A 323 6.14 3.66 12.50
N ALA A 324 5.45 3.68 13.63
CA ALA A 324 4.17 4.38 13.76
C ALA A 324 4.39 5.81 14.27
N MET A 325 3.93 6.82 13.55
CA MET A 325 3.88 8.18 14.06
C MET A 325 2.64 8.36 14.97
N THR A 326 2.77 9.22 15.98
CA THR A 326 1.69 9.57 16.90
C THR A 326 1.68 11.07 17.20
N SER A 327 0.57 11.57 17.77
CA SER A 327 0.42 12.95 18.23
C SER A 327 0.00 13.00 19.71
N GLY A 328 0.71 13.76 20.55
CA GLY A 328 0.34 14.03 21.96
C GLY A 328 1.54 14.12 22.92
N GLU A 329 1.33 14.55 24.18
CA GLU A 329 2.32 14.39 25.28
C GLU A 329 2.11 13.02 25.95
N GLY A 330 3.13 12.18 26.06
CA GLY A 330 2.97 10.80 26.55
C GLY A 330 4.13 9.85 26.23
N ALA A 331 4.09 8.64 26.80
CA ALA A 331 5.01 7.57 26.47
C ALA A 331 4.55 6.83 25.19
N ALA A 332 5.49 6.25 24.45
CA ALA A 332 5.22 5.36 23.33
C ALA A 332 4.18 4.29 23.71
N LEU A 333 3.00 4.32 23.06
CA LEU A 333 1.94 3.33 23.25
C LEU A 333 2.19 2.16 22.32
N LEU A 334 2.36 0.95 22.87
CA LEU A 334 2.44 -0.29 22.10
C LEU A 334 1.25 -0.38 21.12
N LEU A 335 1.52 -0.66 19.83
CA LEU A 335 0.54 -1.19 18.91
C LEU A 335 0.31 -2.59 19.47
N PRO A 336 -0.93 -2.97 19.80
CA PRO A 336 -1.19 -4.22 20.49
C PRO A 336 -0.56 -5.38 19.70
N ASP A 337 0.43 -6.03 20.33
CA ASP A 337 0.99 -7.28 19.83
C ASP A 337 -0.13 -8.32 19.83
N ALA A 338 -0.37 -8.98 18.70
CA ALA A 338 -1.17 -10.19 18.66
C ALA A 338 -0.31 -11.33 19.24
N ASP A 339 -0.58 -11.68 20.49
CA ASP A 339 -0.13 -12.84 21.26
C ASP A 339 1.39 -13.17 21.32
N GLU A 340 1.83 -13.52 22.53
CA GLU A 340 3.19 -13.91 22.87
C GLU A 340 3.70 -15.08 22.01
N GLY A 341 4.50 -14.79 20.97
CA GLY A 341 5.18 -15.87 20.25
C GLY A 341 5.88 -15.54 18.92
N GLN A 342 5.68 -14.36 18.32
CA GLN A 342 6.32 -14.02 17.05
C GLN A 342 7.26 -12.82 17.18
N SER A 343 8.40 -12.89 16.49
CA SER A 343 9.53 -11.95 16.55
C SER A 343 9.11 -10.48 16.42
N ARG A 344 9.57 -9.67 17.38
CA ARG A 344 9.21 -8.28 17.71
C ARG A 344 10.05 -7.30 16.89
N ASN A 345 9.43 -6.39 16.11
CA ASN A 345 10.11 -5.30 15.38
C ASN A 345 9.14 -4.13 15.06
N GLY A 346 8.60 -3.44 16.08
CA GLY A 346 7.87 -2.18 15.92
C GLY A 346 8.60 -1.02 16.59
N ALA A 347 8.53 0.19 16.04
CA ALA A 347 9.06 1.42 16.66
C ALA A 347 8.05 2.57 16.59
N TYR A 348 8.15 3.55 17.51
CA TYR A 348 7.29 4.74 17.58
C TYR A 348 8.06 5.99 17.20
N LEU A 349 7.48 6.83 16.35
CA LEU A 349 8.00 8.17 16.10
C LEU A 349 7.13 9.20 16.84
N TYR A 350 7.74 9.84 17.83
CA TYR A 350 7.14 10.82 18.72
C TYR A 350 7.27 12.25 18.17
N ALA A 351 6.17 13.01 18.18
CA ALA A 351 6.14 14.46 17.90
C ALA A 351 5.51 15.21 19.09
N THR A 352 6.28 16.06 19.75
CA THR A 352 5.88 16.85 20.93
C THR A 352 4.91 17.99 20.58
N PRO A 353 3.90 18.29 21.42
CA PRO A 353 3.06 19.46 21.23
C PRO A 353 3.67 20.71 21.86
N GLY A 354 3.41 21.86 21.23
CA GLY A 354 3.97 23.17 21.59
C GLY A 354 4.82 23.74 20.47
N ARG A 355 4.17 24.10 19.35
CA ARG A 355 4.83 24.51 18.08
C ARG A 355 5.73 23.38 17.53
N LEU A 356 5.25 22.67 16.51
CA LEU A 356 6.01 21.62 15.82
C LEU A 356 7.32 22.20 15.23
N GLU A 357 8.42 22.06 15.96
CA GLU A 357 9.78 22.27 15.46
C GLU A 357 10.44 20.90 15.16
N ARG A 358 11.43 20.91 14.27
CA ARG A 358 11.93 19.83 13.39
C ARG A 358 12.47 18.53 14.03
N ASP A 359 12.27 18.24 15.32
CA ASP A 359 13.18 17.37 16.09
C ASP A 359 12.51 16.22 16.90
N GLY A 360 11.67 15.38 16.27
CA GLY A 360 10.97 14.25 16.94
C GLY A 360 11.87 13.19 17.60
N VAL A 361 11.31 12.10 18.18
CA VAL A 361 12.09 11.00 18.80
C VAL A 361 11.59 9.64 18.35
N LEU A 362 12.48 8.74 17.90
CA LEU A 362 12.17 7.34 17.63
C LEU A 362 12.36 6.51 18.91
N ILE A 363 11.37 5.69 19.31
CA ILE A 363 11.41 4.83 20.50
C ILE A 363 11.16 3.38 20.07
N VAL A 364 12.05 2.45 20.44
CA VAL A 364 11.84 1.01 20.28
C VAL A 364 11.50 0.41 21.65
N PRO A 365 10.35 -0.29 21.82
CA PRO A 365 10.02 -0.95 23.07
C PRO A 365 11.03 -2.09 23.35
N GLU A 366 11.52 -2.15 24.58
CA GLU A 366 12.38 -3.26 25.03
C GLU A 366 11.60 -4.58 25.01
N LEU A 367 12.29 -5.69 24.72
CA LEU A 367 11.73 -7.03 24.89
C LEU A 367 11.21 -7.15 26.32
N ALA A 368 9.89 -7.27 26.50
CA ALA A 368 9.33 -7.73 27.76
C ALA A 368 9.93 -9.11 28.06
N GLU A 369 10.95 -9.14 28.93
CA GLU A 369 11.31 -10.33 29.68
C GLU A 369 10.14 -10.62 30.62
N SER A 370 9.67 -11.86 30.57
CA SER A 370 8.66 -12.38 31.50
C SER A 370 9.06 -12.04 32.94
N ILE A 371 8.35 -11.13 33.59
CA ILE A 371 8.40 -11.01 35.04
C ILE A 371 7.62 -12.21 35.58
N LYS A 372 8.38 -13.26 35.92
CA LYS A 372 7.96 -14.33 36.82
C LYS A 372 7.72 -13.73 38.22
N GLY A 373 6.56 -14.04 38.80
CA GLY A 373 6.19 -13.76 40.21
C GLY A 373 5.41 -12.44 40.31
N LEU A 374 4.17 -12.40 40.80
CA LEU A 374 3.51 -13.16 41.86
C LEU A 374 1.99 -13.22 41.63
#